data_AF-A0A285D0N0-F1
#
_entry.id   AF-A0A285D0N0-F1
#
_cell.length_a   1.000
_cell.length_b   1.000
_cell.length_c   1.000
_cell.angle_alpha   90.00
_cell.angle_beta   90.00
_cell.angle_gamma   90.00
#
_symmetry.space_group_name_H-M   'P 1'
#
loop_
_entity.id
_entity.type
_entity.pdbx_description
1 polymer ?
#
loop_
_entity_poly.entity_id
_entity_poly.type
_entity_poly.pdbx_seq_one_letter_code
_entity_poly.pdbx_strand_id
1 'polypeptide(L)'
;MKALDEEDLQVIREYAALLQTMDEAFHYLVESISESEKLTGDRILGDIFAVFQQILTAHGVLEQTLEDDSELKQVLDQFGEVLEHSFKFNGKLNDYEFKQIFVQETFAPAFLEWSRAMQVILKRYIAH
;
A
#
# COMPACT_ATOMS: atom_id res chain seq x y z
N MET A 1 -25.25 10.92 -1.50
CA MET A 1 -24.94 9.49 -1.54
C MET A 1 -25.42 8.90 -2.86
N LYS A 2 -24.50 8.80 -3.83
CA LYS A 2 -24.68 7.99 -5.04
C LYS A 2 -24.91 6.53 -4.60
N ALA A 3 -25.86 5.85 -5.22
CA ALA A 3 -25.97 4.40 -5.05
C ALA A 3 -24.84 3.75 -5.85
N LEU A 4 -24.03 2.91 -5.20
CA LEU A 4 -22.96 2.17 -5.87
C LEU A 4 -23.59 1.14 -6.82
N ASP A 5 -23.14 1.14 -8.06
CA ASP A 5 -23.46 0.09 -9.02
C ASP A 5 -22.43 -1.04 -8.98
N GLU A 6 -22.63 -2.06 -9.82
CA GLU A 6 -21.73 -3.22 -9.86
C GLU A 6 -20.32 -2.85 -10.32
N GLU A 7 -20.17 -1.81 -11.15
CA GLU A 7 -18.86 -1.34 -11.63
C GLU A 7 -18.10 -0.65 -10.48
N ASP A 8 -18.79 0.21 -9.72
CA ASP A 8 -18.25 0.83 -8.51
C ASP A 8 -17.81 -0.24 -7.49
N LEU A 9 -18.64 -1.26 -7.24
CA LEU A 9 -18.30 -2.36 -6.32
C LEU A 9 -17.13 -3.20 -6.83
N GLN A 10 -17.02 -3.39 -8.14
CA GLN A 10 -15.91 -4.11 -8.76
C GLN A 10 -14.59 -3.38 -8.54
N VAL A 11 -14.55 -2.06 -8.75
CA VAL A 11 -13.36 -1.23 -8.48
C VAL A 11 -12.93 -1.35 -7.02
N ILE A 12 -13.88 -1.28 -6.08
CA ILE A 12 -13.61 -1.40 -4.64
C ILE A 12 -13.00 -2.78 -4.31
N ARG A 13 -13.52 -3.86 -4.91
CA ARG A 13 -13.00 -5.22 -4.71
C ARG A 13 -11.61 -5.41 -5.30
N GLU A 14 -11.37 -4.91 -6.50
CA GLU A 14 -10.06 -4.99 -7.16
C GLU A 14 -9.00 -4.23 -6.37
N TYR A 15 -9.34 -3.04 -5.87
CA TYR A 15 -8.43 -2.28 -5.03
C TYR A 15 -8.16 -2.98 -3.68
N ALA A 16 -9.19 -3.56 -3.03
CA ALA A 16 -8.98 -4.36 -1.82
C ALA A 16 -8.07 -5.58 -2.06
N ALA A 17 -8.21 -6.26 -3.21
CA ALA A 17 -7.36 -7.39 -3.59
C ALA A 17 -5.91 -6.97 -3.88
N LEU A 18 -5.72 -5.80 -4.50
CA LEU A 18 -4.40 -5.21 -4.70
C LEU A 18 -3.70 -4.95 -3.37
N LEU A 19 -4.41 -4.39 -2.38
CA LEU A 19 -3.86 -4.15 -1.05
C LEU A 19 -3.46 -5.45 -0.34
N GLN A 20 -4.26 -6.51 -0.44
CA GLN A 20 -3.90 -7.81 0.12
C GLN A 20 -2.63 -8.39 -0.50
N THR A 21 -2.50 -8.29 -1.82
CA THR A 21 -1.28 -8.72 -2.54
C THR A 21 -0.06 -7.92 -2.05
N MET A 22 -0.23 -6.63 -1.80
CA MET A 22 0.84 -5.78 -1.29
C MET A 22 1.17 -6.08 0.17
N ASP A 23 0.20 -6.35 1.03
CA ASP A 23 0.45 -6.78 2.41
C ASP A 23 1.35 -8.04 2.44
N GLU A 24 1.03 -9.03 1.60
CA GLU A 24 1.84 -10.24 1.43
C GLU A 24 3.26 -9.92 0.93
N ALA A 25 3.39 -9.04 -0.06
CA ALA A 25 4.69 -8.60 -0.57
C ALA A 25 5.54 -7.89 0.50
N PHE A 26 4.92 -7.09 1.37
CA PHE A 26 5.61 -6.42 2.47
C PHE A 26 6.03 -7.40 3.57
N HIS A 27 5.20 -8.38 3.90
CA HIS A 27 5.59 -9.45 4.81
C HIS A 27 6.79 -10.23 4.27
N TYR A 28 6.74 -10.62 2.99
CA TYR A 28 7.83 -11.33 2.34
C TYR A 28 9.11 -10.47 2.24
N LEU A 29 8.99 -9.16 1.98
CA LEU A 29 10.12 -8.23 1.98
C LEU A 29 10.84 -8.22 3.34
N VAL A 30 10.09 -8.15 4.44
CA VAL A 30 10.64 -8.14 5.81
C VAL A 30 11.40 -9.44 6.09
N GLU A 31 10.88 -10.58 5.66
CA GLU A 31 11.54 -11.88 5.78
C GLU A 31 12.83 -11.94 4.93
N SER A 32 12.72 -11.65 3.63
CA SER A 32 13.85 -11.73 2.68
C SER A 32 15.00 -10.79 3.04
N ILE A 33 14.71 -9.59 3.56
CA ILE A 33 15.75 -8.64 3.94
C ILE A 33 16.47 -9.02 5.23
N SER A 34 15.91 -9.96 6.00
CA SER A 34 16.50 -10.50 7.23
C SER A 34 17.39 -11.72 6.99
N GLU A 35 17.04 -12.56 6.00
CA GLU A 35 17.66 -13.88 5.79
C GLU A 35 18.92 -13.88 4.90
N SER A 36 19.57 -12.73 4.73
CA SER A 36 20.70 -12.56 3.78
C SER A 36 20.33 -12.79 2.30
N GLU A 37 19.04 -12.86 1.95
CA GLU A 37 18.54 -12.98 0.57
C GLU A 37 18.49 -11.62 -0.15
N LYS A 38 19.64 -10.95 -0.23
CA LYS A 38 19.76 -9.55 -0.66
C LYS A 38 19.13 -9.26 -2.03
N LEU A 39 19.36 -10.15 -3.01
CA LEU A 39 18.85 -9.99 -4.37
C LEU A 39 17.32 -10.14 -4.43
N THR A 40 16.78 -11.03 -3.61
CA THR A 40 15.33 -11.26 -3.50
C THR A 40 14.67 -10.02 -2.87
N GLY A 41 15.21 -9.53 -1.75
CA GLY A 41 14.72 -8.31 -1.09
C GLY A 41 14.74 -7.08 -1.99
N ASP A 42 15.82 -6.87 -2.76
CA ASP A 42 15.94 -5.72 -3.67
C ASP A 42 14.94 -5.79 -4.82
N ARG A 43 14.67 -6.98 -5.33
CA ARG A 43 13.64 -7.18 -6.36
C ARG A 43 12.25 -6.86 -5.83
N ILE A 44 11.88 -7.40 -4.65
CA ILE A 44 10.57 -7.16 -4.04
C ILE A 44 10.39 -5.66 -3.78
N LEU A 45 11.43 -4.98 -3.27
CA LEU A 45 11.37 -3.54 -3.03
C LEU A 45 11.11 -2.75 -4.33
N GLY A 46 11.75 -3.15 -5.43
CA GLY A 46 11.50 -2.58 -6.76
C GLY A 46 10.07 -2.82 -7.25
N ASP A 47 9.55 -4.04 -7.07
CA ASP A 47 8.18 -4.40 -7.44
C ASP A 47 7.15 -3.60 -6.61
N ILE A 48 7.39 -3.41 -5.31
CA ILE A 48 6.57 -2.57 -4.42
C ILE A 48 6.51 -1.12 -4.93
N PHE A 49 7.66 -0.53 -5.27
CA PHE A 49 7.69 0.84 -5.79
C PHE A 49 6.95 0.98 -7.12
N ALA A 50 7.00 -0.04 -7.98
CA ALA A 50 6.23 -0.05 -9.22
C ALA A 50 4.71 -0.09 -8.97
N VAL A 51 4.27 -0.87 -7.97
CA VAL A 51 2.85 -0.96 -7.62
C VAL A 51 2.32 0.30 -6.94
N PHE A 52 3.15 1.08 -6.25
CA PHE A 52 2.72 2.35 -5.65
C PHE A 52 2.12 3.33 -6.66
N GLN A 53 2.61 3.33 -7.90
CA GLN A 53 2.01 4.15 -8.97
C GLN A 53 0.60 3.67 -9.35
N GLN A 54 0.36 2.37 -9.31
CA GLN A 54 -0.96 1.79 -9.56
C GLN A 54 -1.93 2.13 -8.42
N ILE A 55 -1.45 2.06 -7.17
CA ILE A 55 -2.23 2.46 -5.98
C ILE A 55 -2.66 3.93 -6.10
N LEU A 56 -1.74 4.84 -6.43
CA LEU A 56 -2.06 6.26 -6.60
C LEU A 56 -3.08 6.52 -7.71
N THR A 57 -2.97 5.78 -8.82
CA THR A 57 -3.96 5.88 -9.91
C THR A 57 -5.34 5.41 -9.42
N ALA A 58 -5.38 4.31 -8.67
CA ALA A 58 -6.61 3.76 -8.12
C ALA A 58 -7.23 4.65 -7.03
N HIS A 59 -6.42 5.42 -6.28
CA HIS A 59 -6.92 6.40 -5.32
C HIS A 59 -7.83 7.42 -5.99
N GLY A 60 -7.40 8.02 -7.11
CA GLY A 60 -8.20 9.01 -7.81
C GLY A 60 -9.54 8.46 -8.33
N VAL A 61 -9.60 7.16 -8.67
CA VAL A 61 -10.86 6.50 -9.03
C VAL A 61 -11.73 6.29 -7.79
N LEU A 62 -11.17 5.77 -6.70
CA LEU A 62 -11.89 5.58 -5.43
C LEU A 62 -12.44 6.87 -4.85
N GLU A 63 -11.69 7.98 -4.91
CA GLU A 63 -12.16 9.29 -4.44
C GLU A 63 -13.38 9.77 -5.23
N GLN A 64 -13.46 9.47 -6.52
CA GLN A 64 -14.62 9.79 -7.35
C GLN A 64 -15.79 8.84 -7.08
N THR A 65 -15.51 7.54 -6.93
CA THR A 65 -16.52 6.52 -6.63
C THR A 65 -17.16 6.72 -5.27
N LEU A 66 -16.39 7.17 -4.27
CA LEU A 66 -16.79 7.32 -2.87
C LEU A 66 -16.66 8.78 -2.39
N GLU A 67 -17.07 9.74 -3.23
CA GLU A 67 -16.86 11.17 -3.01
C GLU A 67 -17.43 11.73 -1.70
N ASP A 68 -18.46 11.10 -1.14
CA ASP A 68 -19.13 11.50 0.11
C ASP A 68 -18.46 10.89 1.36
N ASP A 69 -17.52 9.95 1.23
CA ASP A 69 -16.84 9.33 2.36
C ASP A 69 -15.61 10.15 2.79
N SER A 70 -15.81 11.00 3.80
CA SER A 70 -14.73 11.81 4.39
C SER A 70 -13.67 10.97 5.11
N GLU A 71 -14.04 9.81 5.66
CA GLU A 71 -13.09 8.93 6.34
C GLU A 71 -12.16 8.27 5.31
N LEU A 72 -12.71 7.85 4.16
CA LEU A 72 -11.91 7.35 3.04
C LEU A 72 -10.88 8.37 2.59
N LYS A 73 -11.28 9.62 2.34
CA LYS A 73 -10.35 10.68 1.90
C LYS A 73 -9.21 10.88 2.88
N GLN A 74 -9.53 10.92 4.18
CA GLN A 74 -8.51 11.04 5.21
C GLN A 74 -7.52 9.86 5.20
N VAL A 75 -7.98 8.63 4.99
CA VAL A 75 -7.10 7.46 4.91
C VAL A 75 -6.32 7.43 3.58
N LEU A 76 -6.89 7.89 2.47
CA LEU A 76 -6.16 8.04 1.21
C LEU A 76 -5.01 9.04 1.33
N ASP A 77 -5.24 10.17 2.02
CA ASP A 77 -4.22 11.20 2.28
C ASP A 77 -3.05 10.66 3.11
N GLN A 78 -3.30 9.75 4.06
CA GLN A 78 -2.26 9.12 4.88
C GLN A 78 -1.27 8.29 4.06
N PHE A 79 -1.63 7.87 2.84
CA PHE A 79 -0.68 7.20 1.96
C PHE A 79 0.50 8.10 1.57
N GLY A 80 0.33 9.43 1.67
CA GLY A 80 1.42 10.38 1.49
C GLY A 80 2.61 10.09 2.41
N GLU A 81 2.38 9.69 3.65
CA GLU A 81 3.46 9.34 4.59
C GLU A 81 4.23 8.10 4.13
N VAL A 82 3.53 7.09 3.60
CA VAL A 82 4.16 5.89 3.02
C VAL A 82 5.05 6.26 1.83
N LEU A 83 4.59 7.18 0.97
CA LEU A 83 5.40 7.69 -0.14
C LEU A 83 6.62 8.47 0.36
N GLU A 84 6.47 9.31 1.38
CA GLU A 84 7.61 10.00 1.99
C GLU A 84 8.67 9.03 2.51
N HIS A 85 8.25 7.94 3.14
CA HIS A 85 9.17 6.87 3.55
C HIS A 85 9.84 6.20 2.34
N SER A 86 9.11 5.96 1.24
CA SER A 86 9.70 5.39 0.02
C SER A 86 10.83 6.27 -0.56
N PHE A 87 10.70 7.60 -0.49
CA PHE A 87 11.74 8.51 -0.98
C PHE A 87 13.03 8.47 -0.15
N LYS A 88 12.98 8.03 1.11
CA LYS A 88 14.18 7.91 1.98
C LYS A 88 15.14 6.81 1.52
N PHE A 89 14.71 5.91 0.61
CA PHE A 89 15.60 4.95 -0.04
C PHE A 89 16.49 5.56 -1.13
N ASN A 90 16.17 6.77 -1.63
CA ASN A 90 16.95 7.40 -2.68
C ASN A 90 18.41 7.62 -2.25
N GLY A 91 19.35 7.13 -3.05
CA GLY A 91 20.78 7.14 -2.72
C GLY A 91 21.22 6.15 -1.63
N LYS A 92 20.28 5.39 -1.03
CA LYS A 92 20.54 4.43 0.04
C LYS A 92 20.20 2.98 -0.32
N LEU A 93 19.79 2.71 -1.56
CA LEU A 93 19.46 1.34 -2.01
C LEU A 93 20.63 0.35 -1.91
N ASN A 94 21.87 0.82 -1.89
CA ASN A 94 23.05 -0.04 -1.70
C ASN A 94 23.50 -0.15 -0.23
N ASP A 95 22.88 0.61 0.66
CA ASP A 95 23.14 0.58 2.11
C ASP A 95 22.28 -0.51 2.76
N TYR A 96 22.85 -1.69 2.94
CA TYR A 96 22.13 -2.86 3.43
C TYR A 96 21.65 -2.69 4.87
N GLU A 97 22.48 -2.13 5.74
CA GLU A 97 22.14 -1.93 7.15
C GLU A 97 20.99 -0.93 7.28
N PHE A 98 21.06 0.19 6.54
CA PHE A 98 19.95 1.12 6.44
C PHE A 98 18.68 0.43 5.94
N LYS A 99 18.75 -0.31 4.82
CA LYS A 99 17.56 -0.96 4.25
C LYS A 99 16.92 -1.93 5.24
N GLN A 100 17.70 -2.79 5.87
CA GLN A 100 17.18 -3.79 6.80
C GLN A 100 16.43 -3.12 7.97
N ILE A 101 17.07 -2.17 8.65
CA ILE A 101 16.46 -1.48 9.79
C ILE A 101 15.26 -0.66 9.33
N PHE A 102 15.42 0.13 8.27
CA PHE A 102 14.38 1.04 7.81
C PHE A 102 13.15 0.31 7.25
N VAL A 103 13.32 -0.81 6.55
CA VAL A 103 12.21 -1.67 6.10
C VAL A 103 11.43 -2.19 7.31
N GLN A 104 12.13 -2.77 8.30
CA GLN A 104 11.50 -3.44 9.43
C GLN A 104 10.82 -2.48 10.40
N GLU A 105 11.47 -1.36 10.71
CA GLU A 105 11.05 -0.47 11.79
C GLU A 105 10.18 0.69 11.30
N THR A 106 10.15 0.96 10.00
CA THR A 106 9.49 2.17 9.49
C THR A 106 8.67 1.91 8.23
N PHE A 107 9.29 1.46 7.15
CA PHE A 107 8.63 1.44 5.85
C PHE A 107 7.52 0.38 5.76
N ALA A 108 7.79 -0.87 6.18
CA ALA A 108 6.77 -1.92 6.17
C ALA A 108 5.64 -1.65 7.19
N PRO A 109 5.92 -1.27 8.46
CA PRO A 109 4.87 -0.90 9.40
C PRO A 109 3.96 0.22 8.89
N ALA A 110 4.52 1.29 8.32
CA ALA A 110 3.72 2.40 7.80
C ALA A 110 2.74 1.96 6.69
N PHE A 111 3.20 1.16 5.73
CA PHE A 111 2.31 0.63 4.70
C PHE A 111 1.24 -0.30 5.27
N LEU A 112 1.62 -1.24 6.14
CA LEU A 112 0.69 -2.25 6.69
C LEU A 112 -0.38 -1.61 7.58
N GLU A 113 -0.02 -0.59 8.37
CA GLU A 113 -0.98 0.17 9.18
C GLU A 113 -1.98 0.92 8.31
N TRP A 114 -1.49 1.61 7.29
CA TRP A 114 -2.33 2.31 6.32
C TRP A 114 -3.26 1.35 5.55
N SER A 115 -2.71 0.25 5.01
CA SER A 115 -3.47 -0.77 4.27
C SER A 115 -4.58 -1.36 5.14
N ARG A 116 -4.30 -1.62 6.43
CA ARG A 116 -5.30 -2.11 7.37
C ARG A 116 -6.44 -1.12 7.58
N ALA A 117 -6.13 0.17 7.76
CA ALA A 117 -7.14 1.23 7.89
C ALA A 117 -8.01 1.29 6.63
N MET A 118 -7.39 1.24 5.46
CA MET A 118 -8.07 1.23 4.17
C MET A 118 -9.00 0.02 4.02
N GLN A 119 -8.53 -1.18 4.33
CA GLN A 119 -9.34 -2.40 4.25
C GLN A 119 -10.55 -2.38 5.19
N VAL A 120 -10.47 -1.71 6.35
CA VAL A 120 -11.62 -1.54 7.25
C VAL A 120 -12.72 -0.69 6.58
N ILE A 121 -12.33 0.34 5.84
CA ILE A 121 -13.26 1.21 5.10
C ILE A 121 -13.89 0.43 3.95
N LEU A 122 -13.06 -0.19 3.09
CA LEU A 122 -13.54 -0.90 1.89
C LEU A 122 -14.50 -2.05 2.23
N LYS A 123 -14.28 -2.76 3.35
CA LYS A 123 -15.17 -3.85 3.80
C LYS A 123 -16.61 -3.41 4.02
N ARG A 124 -16.87 -2.14 4.34
CA ARG A 124 -18.23 -1.60 4.51
C ARG A 124 -19.04 -1.66 3.22
N TYR A 125 -18.37 -1.67 2.07
CA TYR A 125 -18.99 -1.65 0.76
C TYR A 125 -19.04 -3.04 0.10
N ILE A 126 -18.14 -3.95 0.47
CA ILE A 126 -18.03 -5.30 -0.12
C ILE A 126 -18.86 -6.35 0.65
N ALA A 127 -19.20 -6.13 1.92
CA ALA A 127 -19.82 -7.12 2.80
C ALA A 127 -21.34 -7.33 2.61
N HIS A 128 -21.87 -7.16 1.38
CA HIS A 128 -23.29 -7.27 1.05
C HIS A 128 -23.55 -8.24 -0.09
#